data_AF-A0A6C0GUS0-F1
#
_entry.id   AF-A0A6C0GUS0-F1
#
_cell.length_a   1.000
_cell.length_b   1.000
_cell.length_c   1.000
_cell.angle_alpha   90.00
_cell.angle_beta   90.00
_cell.angle_gamma   90.00
#
_symmetry.space_group_name_H-M   'P 1'
#
loop_
_entity.id
_entity.type
_entity.pdbx_description
1 polymer ?
#
loop_
_entity_poly.entity_id
_entity_poly.type
_entity_poly.pdbx_seq_one_letter_code
_entity_poly.pdbx_strand_id
1 'polypeptide(L)'
;MATSIMAQSPTPQFEAQVLDDKVQIGYGLAIGDVDGDKNPDILMADKKAFVWYRNGDWKRFVMVENLTEQDNVCIAAQDIDGDGKVEVAVGAQWNPGETSDTAKSGSVHYLIRPSDPTQTWQPVKLHHEPTIHRMRWVKTGNKSFSLIVLPLHGKGNKDGQGEGVKVLAFEVPKNPKGPWKYQVIDQSMHMTHNLQVWDANGNTPAQLLIGGKEGVKRLTFDKGKWMANSASPWAVQQQSFGEVRTGSFKGQKKFIAGIEPMHGNMVTVYSYDAPANRQVLSETMNQGHALGCADFLGTGSDQIVAGWRNPDKENKVGVKLYIPQDNAGASWKDVWIDDNTMACEDLQIADLNKDGKPDIIAAGRASNNLKIYWNRTGTGK
;
A
#
# COMPACT_ATOMS: atom_id res chain seq x y z
N MET A 1 -17.83 -26.21 -32.22
CA MET A 1 -17.23 -25.34 -31.19
C MET A 1 -17.98 -25.62 -29.90
N ALA A 2 -17.30 -26.12 -28.87
CA ALA A 2 -17.92 -26.33 -27.57
C ALA A 2 -17.91 -25.00 -26.81
N THR A 3 -19.08 -24.40 -26.64
CA THR A 3 -19.30 -23.26 -25.76
C THR A 3 -19.04 -23.74 -24.33
N SER A 4 -17.86 -23.49 -23.80
CA SER A 4 -17.55 -23.72 -22.39
C SER A 4 -18.42 -22.79 -21.56
N ILE A 5 -19.51 -23.31 -21.00
CA ILE A 5 -20.32 -22.63 -20.00
C ILE A 5 -19.41 -22.48 -18.77
N MET A 6 -18.88 -21.27 -18.53
CA MET A 6 -18.15 -21.03 -17.29
C MET A 6 -19.13 -21.15 -16.12
N ALA A 7 -18.74 -21.88 -15.08
CA ALA A 7 -19.44 -21.83 -13.81
C ALA A 7 -19.57 -20.36 -13.36
N GLN A 8 -20.76 -19.96 -12.94
CA GLN A 8 -21.01 -18.61 -12.45
C GLN A 8 -20.02 -18.29 -11.32
N SER A 9 -19.30 -17.16 -11.42
CA SER A 9 -18.39 -16.73 -10.36
C SER A 9 -19.16 -16.62 -9.03
N PRO A 10 -18.57 -17.06 -7.91
CA PRO A 10 -19.19 -16.90 -6.59
C PRO A 10 -19.64 -15.47 -6.35
N THR A 11 -20.82 -15.31 -5.74
CA THR A 11 -21.30 -13.98 -5.32
C THR A 11 -20.42 -13.49 -4.17
N PRO A 12 -19.76 -12.32 -4.30
CA PRO A 12 -18.97 -11.75 -3.23
C PRO A 12 -19.82 -11.52 -1.97
N GLN A 13 -19.32 -11.91 -0.80
CA GLN A 13 -19.97 -11.66 0.48
C GLN A 13 -18.93 -11.15 1.47
N PHE A 14 -19.17 -9.96 2.00
CA PHE A 14 -18.29 -9.32 2.97
C PHE A 14 -19.09 -8.86 4.17
N GLU A 15 -18.60 -9.19 5.36
CA GLU A 15 -19.19 -8.78 6.63
C GLU A 15 -18.33 -7.67 7.24
N ALA A 16 -18.92 -6.48 7.41
CA ALA A 16 -18.21 -5.34 7.97
C ALA A 16 -18.15 -5.38 9.50
N GLN A 17 -16.97 -5.12 10.05
CA GLN A 17 -16.74 -4.89 11.47
C GLN A 17 -16.02 -3.55 11.64
N VAL A 18 -16.59 -2.64 12.45
CA VAL A 18 -15.91 -1.40 12.85
C VAL A 18 -14.97 -1.71 14.02
N LEU A 19 -13.69 -1.36 13.87
CA LEU A 19 -12.69 -1.51 14.93
C LEU A 19 -12.48 -0.23 15.72
N ASP A 20 -12.52 0.90 15.02
CA ASP A 20 -12.33 2.23 15.58
C ASP A 20 -13.23 3.21 14.83
N ASP A 21 -13.97 4.04 15.56
CA ASP A 21 -14.88 5.07 15.05
C ASP A 21 -14.44 6.49 15.43
N LYS A 22 -13.17 6.63 15.85
CA LYS A 22 -12.53 7.88 16.29
C LYS A 22 -11.23 8.16 15.56
N VAL A 23 -11.00 7.49 14.43
CA VAL A 23 -9.83 7.72 13.57
C VAL A 23 -9.85 9.17 13.10
N GLN A 24 -8.72 9.88 13.23
CA GLN A 24 -8.66 11.28 12.81
C GLN A 24 -8.09 11.45 11.41
N ILE A 25 -7.16 10.59 10.99
CA ILE A 25 -6.62 10.59 9.64
C ILE A 25 -6.57 9.20 9.00
N GLY A 26 -6.12 8.17 9.74
CA GLY A 26 -5.98 6.81 9.23
C GLY A 26 -5.30 6.71 7.86
N TYR A 27 -4.19 7.42 7.66
CA TYR A 27 -3.64 7.68 6.32
C TYR A 27 -2.73 6.57 5.77
N GLY A 28 -2.17 5.75 6.66
CA GLY A 28 -1.33 4.62 6.27
C GLY A 28 -1.60 3.42 7.15
N LEU A 29 -1.79 2.27 6.52
CA LEU A 29 -2.01 0.98 7.17
C LEU A 29 -0.84 0.02 6.88
N ALA A 30 -0.55 -0.83 7.86
CA ALA A 30 0.32 -1.98 7.72
C ALA A 30 -0.26 -3.18 8.49
N ILE A 31 0.12 -4.38 8.08
CA ILE A 31 -0.33 -5.62 8.70
C ILE A 31 0.89 -6.43 9.14
N GLY A 32 0.81 -7.03 10.32
CA GLY A 32 1.78 -8.05 10.75
C GLY A 32 1.74 -8.31 12.25
N ASP A 33 2.36 -9.40 12.67
CA ASP A 33 2.38 -9.86 14.06
C ASP A 33 3.25 -8.95 14.93
N VAL A 34 2.65 -8.19 15.85
CA VAL A 34 3.36 -7.23 16.70
C VAL A 34 3.85 -7.87 17.99
N ASP A 35 3.11 -8.82 18.56
CA ASP A 35 3.34 -9.38 19.89
C ASP A 35 3.86 -10.84 19.91
N GLY A 36 3.93 -11.49 18.76
CA GLY A 36 4.47 -12.83 18.55
C GLY A 36 3.46 -13.96 18.75
N ASP A 37 2.16 -13.66 18.77
CA ASP A 37 1.09 -14.64 18.94
C ASP A 37 0.74 -15.40 17.63
N LYS A 38 1.43 -15.04 16.53
CA LYS A 38 1.29 -15.54 15.16
C LYS A 38 0.03 -15.08 14.44
N ASN A 39 -0.76 -14.18 15.01
CA ASN A 39 -1.90 -13.57 14.35
C ASN A 39 -1.47 -12.20 13.80
N PRO A 40 -1.81 -11.89 12.54
CA PRO A 40 -1.47 -10.59 11.98
C PRO A 40 -2.30 -9.49 12.65
N ASP A 41 -1.64 -8.49 13.22
CA ASP A 41 -2.27 -7.30 13.77
C ASP A 41 -2.44 -6.20 12.71
N ILE A 42 -3.26 -5.19 13.04
CA ILE A 42 -3.44 -4.00 12.19
C ILE A 42 -2.67 -2.84 12.80
N LEU A 43 -1.77 -2.22 12.04
CA LEU A 43 -1.03 -1.02 12.43
C LEU A 43 -1.49 0.17 11.61
N MET A 44 -1.53 1.36 12.21
CA MET A 44 -2.05 2.56 11.58
C MET A 44 -1.25 3.81 11.95
N ALA A 45 -1.00 4.63 10.93
CA ALA A 45 -0.60 6.03 11.07
C ALA A 45 -1.86 6.90 11.23
N ASP A 46 -2.21 7.21 12.48
CA ASP A 46 -3.27 8.17 12.80
C ASP A 46 -2.68 9.58 13.00
N LYS A 47 -3.50 10.62 13.19
CA LYS A 47 -3.08 12.02 13.09
C LYS A 47 -1.88 12.36 13.99
N LYS A 48 -1.96 11.98 15.27
CA LYS A 48 -0.94 12.27 16.29
C LYS A 48 -0.33 11.03 16.93
N ALA A 49 -0.72 9.84 16.49
CA ALA A 49 -0.22 8.60 17.04
C ALA A 49 0.00 7.56 15.95
N PHE A 50 1.05 6.76 16.11
CA PHE A 50 1.16 5.46 15.45
C PHE A 50 0.65 4.40 16.42
N VAL A 51 -0.31 3.61 15.97
CA VAL A 51 -1.04 2.68 16.82
C VAL A 51 -1.11 1.30 16.19
N TRP A 52 -1.39 0.30 17.01
CA TRP A 52 -1.74 -1.03 16.54
C TRP A 52 -2.97 -1.56 17.27
N TYR A 53 -3.70 -2.45 16.60
CA TYR A 53 -4.90 -3.12 17.08
C TYR A 53 -4.60 -4.60 17.12
N ARG A 54 -4.57 -5.16 18.33
CA ARG A 54 -4.22 -6.57 18.52
C ARG A 54 -5.29 -7.48 17.98
N ASN A 55 -4.95 -8.42 17.12
CA ASN A 55 -5.88 -9.39 16.59
C ASN A 55 -6.40 -10.32 17.72
N GLY A 56 -7.69 -10.64 17.69
CA GLY A 56 -8.37 -11.41 18.74
C GLY A 56 -9.27 -10.54 19.63
N ASP A 57 -8.72 -9.52 20.28
CA ASP A 57 -9.49 -8.57 21.11
C ASP A 57 -9.66 -7.17 20.52
N TRP A 58 -8.96 -6.89 19.41
CA TRP A 58 -8.93 -5.61 18.69
C TRP A 58 -8.60 -4.41 19.58
N LYS A 59 -7.89 -4.65 20.69
CA LYS A 59 -7.53 -3.57 21.61
C LYS A 59 -6.49 -2.67 20.96
N ARG A 60 -6.75 -1.36 21.03
CA ARG A 60 -5.86 -0.31 20.53
C ARG A 60 -4.71 -0.02 21.50
N PHE A 61 -3.49 0.00 20.99
CA PHE A 61 -2.27 0.35 21.71
C PHE A 61 -1.51 1.45 20.96
N VAL A 62 -0.91 2.37 21.71
CA VAL A 62 -0.13 3.49 21.13
C VAL A 62 1.34 3.12 21.15
N MET A 63 1.95 2.99 19.96
CA MET A 63 3.41 2.80 19.85
C MET A 63 4.13 4.10 20.17
N VAL A 64 3.74 5.20 19.54
CA VAL A 64 4.32 6.53 19.80
C VAL A 64 3.30 7.60 19.46
N GLU A 65 3.32 8.70 20.20
CA GLU A 65 2.45 9.86 19.99
C GLU A 65 3.26 11.16 19.90
N ASN A 66 2.68 12.17 19.26
CA ASN A 66 3.24 13.51 19.14
C ASN A 66 4.70 13.53 18.66
N LEU A 67 5.04 12.59 17.77
CA LEU A 67 6.40 12.44 17.24
C LEU A 67 6.88 13.71 16.54
N THR A 68 5.95 14.43 15.90
CA THR A 68 6.18 15.66 15.17
C THR A 68 4.98 16.61 15.29
N GLU A 69 5.17 17.89 14.93
CA GLU A 69 4.11 18.91 15.02
C GLU A 69 2.98 18.70 14.01
N GLN A 70 3.31 18.27 12.78
CA GLN A 70 2.32 17.98 11.74
C GLN A 70 1.86 16.52 11.79
N ASP A 71 0.97 16.16 10.88
CA ASP A 71 0.32 14.85 10.85
C ASP A 71 1.28 13.74 10.40
N ASN A 72 0.94 12.49 10.75
CA ASN A 72 1.61 11.29 10.27
C ASN A 72 1.16 10.92 8.84
N VAL A 73 1.99 10.19 8.08
CA VAL A 73 1.73 9.93 6.65
C VAL A 73 2.06 8.52 6.16
N CYS A 74 2.96 7.78 6.78
CA CYS A 74 3.17 6.39 6.35
C CYS A 74 3.75 5.51 7.44
N ILE A 75 3.54 4.21 7.26
CA ILE A 75 4.01 3.15 8.15
C ILE A 75 4.40 1.93 7.31
N ALA A 76 5.47 1.26 7.70
CA ALA A 76 5.86 -0.06 7.18
C ALA A 76 6.13 -0.99 8.35
N ALA A 77 5.60 -2.21 8.26
CA ALA A 77 5.79 -3.28 9.24
C ALA A 77 6.18 -4.56 8.49
N GLN A 78 7.24 -5.23 8.94
CA GLN A 78 7.70 -6.52 8.41
C GLN A 78 8.62 -7.17 9.43
N ASP A 79 8.54 -8.49 9.61
CA ASP A 79 9.57 -9.25 10.33
C ASP A 79 10.86 -9.25 9.48
N ILE A 80 11.85 -8.46 9.90
CA ILE A 80 13.12 -8.29 9.17
C ILE A 80 14.29 -8.99 9.85
N ASP A 81 14.16 -9.36 11.13
CA ASP A 81 15.21 -10.07 11.88
C ASP A 81 14.94 -11.58 12.06
N GLY A 82 13.72 -12.02 11.77
CA GLY A 82 13.28 -13.41 11.77
C GLY A 82 12.84 -13.92 13.15
N ASP A 83 12.53 -13.04 14.10
CA ASP A 83 12.02 -13.41 15.43
C ASP A 83 10.52 -13.72 15.45
N GLY A 84 9.83 -13.55 14.32
CA GLY A 84 8.39 -13.77 14.16
C GLY A 84 7.53 -12.55 14.47
N LYS A 85 8.13 -11.41 14.81
CA LYS A 85 7.42 -10.16 15.08
C LYS A 85 7.85 -9.06 14.11
N VAL A 86 7.01 -8.07 13.88
CA VAL A 86 7.31 -7.03 12.88
C VAL A 86 8.17 -5.89 13.41
N GLU A 87 9.16 -5.47 12.62
CA GLU A 87 9.85 -4.20 12.84
C GLU A 87 9.10 -3.08 12.14
N VAL A 88 9.00 -1.93 12.82
CA VAL A 88 8.15 -0.81 12.38
C VAL A 88 9.00 0.41 12.04
N ALA A 89 8.77 0.94 10.84
CA ALA A 89 9.25 2.26 10.43
C ALA A 89 8.07 3.17 10.10
N VAL A 90 8.22 4.46 10.37
CA VAL A 90 7.15 5.45 10.25
C VAL A 90 7.62 6.75 9.64
N GLY A 91 6.72 7.42 8.93
CA GLY A 91 6.91 8.73 8.33
C GLY A 91 5.90 9.73 8.87
N ALA A 92 6.38 10.91 9.26
CA ALA A 92 5.58 11.96 9.87
C ALA A 92 5.99 13.36 9.39
N GLN A 93 5.55 14.41 10.09
CA GLN A 93 5.72 15.82 9.71
C GLN A 93 5.15 16.13 8.32
N TRP A 94 3.95 15.64 8.01
CA TRP A 94 3.36 15.76 6.68
C TRP A 94 3.05 17.20 6.29
N ASN A 95 3.75 17.70 5.27
CA ASN A 95 3.49 19.00 4.68
C ASN A 95 3.86 18.96 3.17
N PRO A 96 2.93 18.57 2.29
CA PRO A 96 3.21 18.40 0.86
C PRO A 96 3.50 19.71 0.14
N GLY A 97 3.09 20.86 0.69
CA GLY A 97 3.34 22.18 0.12
C GLY A 97 4.73 22.74 0.42
N GLU A 98 5.44 22.16 1.39
CA GLU A 98 6.81 22.55 1.75
C GLU A 98 7.80 21.53 1.19
N THR A 99 8.41 21.87 0.07
CA THR A 99 9.35 20.99 -0.67
C THR A 99 10.81 21.36 -0.44
N SER A 100 11.13 22.37 0.38
CA SER A 100 12.49 22.92 0.50
C SER A 100 13.11 22.75 1.88
N ASP A 101 12.34 22.96 2.95
CA ASP A 101 12.81 22.98 4.34
C ASP A 101 12.49 21.65 5.07
N THR A 102 13.52 20.84 5.31
CA THR A 102 13.40 19.55 6.02
C THR A 102 13.08 19.68 7.51
N ALA A 103 13.18 20.87 8.11
CA ALA A 103 12.71 21.09 9.47
C ALA A 103 11.17 21.22 9.53
N LYS A 104 10.55 21.64 8.42
CA LYS A 104 9.10 21.91 8.33
C LYS A 104 8.32 20.84 7.57
N SER A 105 9.01 19.93 6.89
CA SER A 105 8.40 18.88 6.08
C SER A 105 9.18 17.60 6.16
N GLY A 106 8.44 16.54 6.45
CA GLY A 106 8.93 15.17 6.48
C GLY A 106 9.74 14.81 7.71
N SER A 107 9.67 13.54 8.06
CA SER A 107 10.53 12.88 9.03
C SER A 107 10.41 11.37 8.82
N VAL A 108 11.48 10.63 9.08
CA VAL A 108 11.51 9.17 9.00
C VAL A 108 12.06 8.64 10.31
N HIS A 109 11.40 7.64 10.88
CA HIS A 109 11.80 7.05 12.14
C HIS A 109 11.69 5.52 12.08
N TYR A 110 12.68 4.85 12.63
CA TYR A 110 12.56 3.44 13.03
C TYR A 110 12.08 3.37 14.47
N LEU A 111 11.12 2.50 14.79
CA LEU A 111 10.58 2.37 16.14
C LEU A 111 11.20 1.15 16.84
N ILE A 112 11.94 1.37 17.92
CA ILE A 112 12.51 0.32 18.74
C ILE A 112 11.41 -0.24 19.64
N ARG A 113 11.03 -1.49 19.37
CA ARG A 113 10.07 -2.27 20.16
C ARG A 113 10.59 -2.47 21.61
N PRO A 114 9.79 -2.18 22.64
CA PRO A 114 10.05 -2.60 24.02
C PRO A 114 9.81 -4.11 24.21
N SER A 115 10.17 -4.66 25.37
CA SER A 115 9.88 -6.08 25.66
C SER A 115 8.37 -6.39 25.74
N ASP A 116 7.59 -5.45 26.27
CA ASP A 116 6.12 -5.48 26.25
C ASP A 116 5.65 -4.52 25.15
N PRO A 117 5.21 -5.01 23.98
CA PRO A 117 4.87 -4.19 22.82
C PRO A 117 3.66 -3.27 23.03
N THR A 118 2.94 -3.42 24.14
CA THR A 118 1.84 -2.53 24.54
C THR A 118 2.33 -1.21 25.15
N GLN A 119 3.60 -1.14 25.55
CA GLN A 119 4.26 0.09 26.02
C GLN A 119 4.74 0.95 24.85
N THR A 120 5.14 2.19 25.14
CA THR A 120 5.68 3.13 24.14
C THR A 120 7.00 2.63 23.53
N TRP A 121 7.10 2.76 22.21
CA TRP A 121 8.26 2.41 21.39
C TRP A 121 9.19 3.60 21.26
N GLN A 122 10.49 3.36 21.28
CA GLN A 122 11.49 4.43 21.20
C GLN A 122 11.79 4.77 19.72
N PRO A 123 11.54 6.02 19.26
CA PRO A 123 11.85 6.40 17.90
C PRO A 123 13.35 6.67 17.70
N VAL A 124 13.90 6.18 16.59
CA VAL A 124 15.24 6.48 16.08
C VAL A 124 15.08 7.28 14.79
N LYS A 125 15.48 8.55 14.81
CA LYS A 125 15.37 9.43 13.63
C LYS A 125 16.36 9.00 12.55
N LEU A 126 15.87 8.87 11.32
CA LEU A 126 16.67 8.56 10.13
C LEU A 126 16.82 9.79 9.23
N HIS A 127 17.67 9.68 8.20
CA HIS A 127 17.72 10.68 7.13
C HIS A 127 16.36 10.81 6.46
N HIS A 128 16.03 12.01 5.98
CA HIS A 128 14.78 12.27 5.29
C HIS A 128 14.91 13.41 4.28
N GLU A 129 14.00 13.42 3.30
CA GLU A 129 13.79 14.54 2.36
C GLU A 129 12.48 15.25 2.72
N PRO A 130 12.16 16.45 2.21
CA PRO A 130 10.81 17.00 2.37
C PRO A 130 9.75 16.08 1.75
N THR A 131 8.50 16.17 2.22
CA THR A 131 7.35 15.50 1.62
C THR A 131 7.40 13.96 1.61
N ILE A 132 7.99 13.30 2.61
CA ILE A 132 7.87 11.82 2.74
C ILE A 132 6.41 11.40 2.62
N HIS A 133 6.13 10.31 1.93
CA HIS A 133 4.75 9.95 1.62
C HIS A 133 4.44 8.46 1.72
N ARG A 134 5.38 7.58 1.34
CA ARG A 134 5.23 6.12 1.45
C ARG A 134 6.53 5.45 1.84
N MET A 135 6.41 4.24 2.39
CA MET A 135 7.55 3.37 2.68
C MET A 135 7.17 1.90 2.65
N ARG A 136 8.13 1.03 2.31
CA ARG A 136 7.98 -0.43 2.36
C ARG A 136 9.31 -1.09 2.71
N TRP A 137 9.24 -2.19 3.45
CA TRP A 137 10.36 -3.12 3.58
C TRP A 137 10.48 -3.96 2.31
N VAL A 138 11.71 -4.08 1.78
CA VAL A 138 11.99 -4.93 0.62
C VAL A 138 13.08 -5.92 0.99
N LYS A 139 12.80 -7.20 0.79
CA LYS A 139 13.79 -8.27 0.98
C LYS A 139 14.87 -8.16 -0.09
N THR A 140 16.13 -8.02 0.34
CA THR A 140 17.30 -7.84 -0.51
C THR A 140 18.27 -9.02 -0.44
N GLY A 141 17.96 -10.05 0.36
CA GLY A 141 18.77 -11.25 0.43
C GLY A 141 18.18 -12.29 1.37
N ASN A 142 18.97 -13.32 1.67
CA ASN A 142 18.59 -14.28 2.70
C ASN A 142 18.70 -13.62 4.08
N LYS A 143 17.55 -13.32 4.70
CA LYS A 143 17.43 -12.55 5.95
C LYS A 143 17.98 -11.11 5.89
N SER A 144 18.00 -10.51 4.70
CA SER A 144 18.40 -9.12 4.53
C SER A 144 17.25 -8.31 3.94
N PHE A 145 17.06 -7.11 4.48
CA PHE A 145 16.03 -6.18 4.05
C PHE A 145 16.60 -4.77 3.85
N SER A 146 15.91 -3.98 3.03
CA SER A 146 16.08 -2.55 2.93
C SER A 146 14.75 -1.84 3.21
N LEU A 147 14.80 -0.72 3.93
CA LEU A 147 13.65 0.18 4.00
C LEU A 147 13.68 1.08 2.78
N ILE A 148 12.64 1.01 1.95
CA ILE A 148 12.43 1.97 0.87
C ILE A 148 11.56 3.10 1.38
N VAL A 149 12.02 4.33 1.20
CA VAL A 149 11.29 5.54 1.54
C VAL A 149 11.07 6.36 0.27
N LEU A 150 9.83 6.77 0.06
CA LEU A 150 9.36 7.45 -1.13
C LEU A 150 8.70 8.79 -0.73
N PRO A 151 9.36 9.92 -1.04
CA PRO A 151 8.74 11.25 -0.99
C PRO A 151 7.67 11.43 -2.08
N LEU A 152 6.78 12.41 -1.92
CA LEU A 152 5.81 12.79 -2.95
C LEU A 152 6.46 13.69 -4.02
N HIS A 153 7.30 14.62 -3.59
CA HIS A 153 7.93 15.62 -4.44
C HIS A 153 9.46 15.64 -4.23
N GLY A 154 10.18 16.03 -5.28
CA GLY A 154 11.61 16.34 -5.17
C GLY A 154 11.85 17.65 -4.42
N LYS A 155 13.08 17.86 -3.94
CA LYS A 155 13.42 19.06 -3.19
C LYS A 155 13.33 20.31 -4.08
N GLY A 156 12.59 21.33 -3.63
CA GLY A 156 12.33 22.56 -4.38
C GLY A 156 11.35 22.39 -5.55
N ASN A 157 10.79 21.19 -5.73
CA ASN A 157 9.78 20.92 -6.74
C ASN A 157 8.51 21.75 -6.48
N LYS A 158 7.85 22.20 -7.55
CA LYS A 158 6.56 22.88 -7.50
C LYS A 158 5.65 22.29 -8.57
N ASP A 159 4.46 21.86 -8.17
CA ASP A 159 3.42 21.32 -9.06
C ASP A 159 3.91 20.18 -9.98
N GLY A 160 4.80 19.34 -9.45
CA GLY A 160 5.38 18.22 -10.20
C GLY A 160 6.40 18.64 -11.25
N GLN A 161 7.04 19.81 -11.10
CA GLN A 161 8.09 20.35 -11.97
C GLN A 161 9.34 20.70 -11.16
N GLY A 162 10.52 20.47 -11.73
CA GLY A 162 11.82 20.74 -11.09
C GLY A 162 12.60 19.45 -10.83
N GLU A 163 13.25 19.37 -9.67
CA GLU A 163 13.96 18.16 -9.26
C GLU A 163 13.01 16.98 -9.06
N GLY A 164 13.45 15.81 -9.49
CA GLY A 164 12.76 14.54 -9.28
C GLY A 164 12.83 14.08 -7.82
N VAL A 165 11.90 13.19 -7.47
CA VAL A 165 11.82 12.52 -6.17
C VAL A 165 13.04 11.63 -5.97
N LYS A 166 13.77 11.82 -4.88
CA LYS A 166 14.81 10.87 -4.47
C LYS A 166 14.16 9.66 -3.82
N VAL A 167 14.17 8.53 -4.52
CA VAL A 167 13.80 7.24 -3.94
C VAL A 167 14.97 6.77 -3.06
N LEU A 168 14.73 6.61 -1.76
CA LEU A 168 15.77 6.27 -0.80
C LEU A 168 15.69 4.79 -0.42
N ALA A 169 16.83 4.11 -0.38
CA ALA A 169 16.95 2.77 0.20
C ALA A 169 17.90 2.80 1.39
N PHE A 170 17.42 2.42 2.57
CA PHE A 170 18.22 2.31 3.78
C PHE A 170 18.67 0.86 4.01
N GLU A 171 19.90 0.71 4.47
CA GLU A 171 20.46 -0.55 4.95
C GLU A 171 20.17 -0.69 6.44
N VAL A 172 19.65 -1.86 6.85
CA VAL A 172 19.42 -2.17 8.27
C VAL A 172 20.77 -2.41 8.96
N PRO A 173 21.19 -1.56 9.92
CA PRO A 173 22.44 -1.75 10.64
C PRO A 173 22.29 -2.86 11.69
N LYS A 174 23.42 -3.46 12.11
CA LYS A 174 23.42 -4.42 13.23
C LYS A 174 22.89 -3.82 14.53
N ASN A 175 23.16 -2.54 14.78
CA ASN A 175 22.60 -1.79 15.89
C ASN A 175 21.54 -0.82 15.33
N PRO A 176 20.24 -1.09 15.50
CA PRO A 176 19.17 -0.26 14.94
C PRO A 176 19.12 1.15 15.55
N LYS A 177 19.75 1.40 16.71
CA LYS A 177 19.92 2.73 17.31
C LYS A 177 21.09 3.52 16.73
N GLY A 178 21.96 2.87 15.96
CA GLY A 178 23.09 3.52 15.30
C GLY A 178 22.69 4.23 14.01
N PRO A 179 23.65 4.82 13.29
CA PRO A 179 23.38 5.45 12.00
C PRO A 179 22.99 4.41 10.94
N TRP A 180 21.91 4.69 10.20
CA TRP A 180 21.49 3.90 9.05
C TRP A 180 22.13 4.46 7.79
N LYS A 181 22.85 3.62 7.04
CA LYS A 181 23.34 3.99 5.71
C LYS A 181 22.17 4.04 4.75
N TYR A 182 22.21 4.95 3.79
CA TYR A 182 21.21 5.03 2.74
C TYR A 182 21.85 5.41 1.40
N GLN A 183 21.11 5.12 0.34
CA GLN A 183 21.44 5.48 -1.04
C GLN A 183 20.21 6.03 -1.74
N VAL A 184 20.43 6.97 -2.67
CA VAL A 184 19.40 7.40 -3.64
C VAL A 184 19.42 6.40 -4.78
N ILE A 185 18.37 5.59 -4.91
CA ILE A 185 18.30 4.51 -5.91
C ILE A 185 17.64 4.96 -7.22
N ASP A 186 16.89 6.06 -7.18
CA ASP A 186 16.35 6.73 -8.36
C ASP A 186 16.04 8.20 -8.06
N GLN A 187 16.07 9.04 -9.11
CA GLN A 187 15.64 10.44 -9.04
C GLN A 187 14.92 10.90 -10.31
N SER A 188 14.31 9.99 -11.09
CA SER A 188 13.77 10.34 -12.41
C SER A 188 12.26 10.61 -12.42
N MET A 189 11.59 10.58 -11.27
CA MET A 189 10.13 10.61 -11.18
C MET A 189 9.61 11.82 -10.43
N HIS A 190 8.35 12.19 -10.68
CA HIS A 190 7.62 13.24 -9.97
C HIS A 190 6.27 12.75 -9.47
N MET A 191 5.75 13.41 -8.42
CA MET A 191 4.42 13.15 -7.87
C MET A 191 4.21 11.66 -7.57
N THR A 192 5.20 11.05 -6.91
CA THR A 192 5.16 9.61 -6.64
C THR A 192 4.28 9.35 -5.43
N HIS A 193 3.21 8.58 -5.60
CA HIS A 193 2.13 8.50 -4.61
C HIS A 193 1.99 7.12 -3.96
N ASN A 194 2.34 6.04 -4.67
CA ASN A 194 2.41 4.71 -4.06
C ASN A 194 3.47 3.82 -4.70
N LEU A 195 3.85 2.78 -3.96
CA LEU A 195 4.74 1.74 -4.41
C LEU A 195 4.19 0.35 -4.07
N GLN A 196 4.49 -0.60 -4.94
CA GLN A 196 4.23 -2.03 -4.73
C GLN A 196 5.56 -2.78 -4.74
N VAL A 197 5.75 -3.62 -3.72
CA VAL A 197 6.81 -4.63 -3.78
C VAL A 197 6.25 -5.79 -4.61
N TRP A 198 6.84 -6.04 -5.78
CA TRP A 198 6.53 -7.19 -6.61
C TRP A 198 7.54 -8.30 -6.29
N ASP A 199 6.99 -9.45 -5.92
CA ASP A 199 7.64 -10.60 -5.31
C ASP A 199 8.99 -11.06 -5.90
N ALA A 200 9.84 -11.47 -4.97
CA ALA A 200 11.04 -12.30 -5.10
C ALA A 200 10.68 -13.69 -4.54
N ASN A 201 10.12 -14.56 -5.38
CA ASN A 201 9.84 -15.95 -5.00
C ASN A 201 11.16 -16.75 -4.87
N GLY A 202 11.98 -16.44 -3.86
CA GLY A 202 13.27 -17.06 -3.49
C GLY A 202 14.40 -17.01 -4.53
N ASN A 203 14.05 -17.09 -5.82
CA ASN A 203 14.91 -17.25 -6.99
C ASN A 203 14.84 -16.05 -7.94
N THR A 204 13.89 -15.13 -7.76
CA THR A 204 13.79 -13.89 -8.56
C THR A 204 14.24 -12.69 -7.74
N PRO A 205 15.02 -11.76 -8.33
CA PRO A 205 15.33 -10.47 -7.74
C PRO A 205 14.07 -9.73 -7.27
N ALA A 206 14.13 -9.04 -6.14
CA ALA A 206 13.02 -8.22 -5.67
C ALA A 206 12.77 -7.06 -6.64
N GLN A 207 11.51 -6.84 -6.97
CA GLN A 207 11.09 -5.75 -7.84
C GLN A 207 10.25 -4.75 -7.06
N LEU A 208 10.44 -3.49 -7.40
CA LEU A 208 9.66 -2.38 -6.87
C LEU A 208 8.99 -1.68 -8.04
N LEU A 209 7.66 -1.55 -7.98
CA LEU A 209 6.90 -0.72 -8.89
C LEU A 209 6.54 0.58 -8.17
N ILE A 210 6.85 1.72 -8.78
CA ILE A 210 6.53 3.05 -8.24
C ILE A 210 5.61 3.75 -9.24
N GLY A 211 4.44 4.17 -8.77
CA GLY A 211 3.51 5.00 -9.52
C GLY A 211 3.84 6.48 -9.32
N GLY A 212 3.86 7.25 -10.41
CA GLY A 212 4.00 8.70 -10.37
C GLY A 212 3.53 9.34 -11.67
N LYS A 213 3.89 10.61 -11.86
CA LYS A 213 3.48 11.43 -13.02
C LYS A 213 3.87 10.80 -14.36
N GLU A 214 5.04 10.17 -14.42
CA GLU A 214 5.61 9.63 -15.66
C GLU A 214 5.03 8.27 -16.07
N GLY A 215 4.45 7.52 -15.13
CA GLY A 215 4.15 6.11 -15.34
C GLY A 215 4.30 5.25 -14.10
N VAL A 216 4.47 3.96 -14.36
CA VAL A 216 4.89 2.97 -13.38
C VAL A 216 6.33 2.59 -13.68
N LYS A 217 7.25 3.05 -12.84
CA LYS A 217 8.68 2.71 -12.96
C LYS A 217 8.96 1.40 -12.22
N ARG A 218 9.84 0.57 -12.80
CA ARG A 218 10.33 -0.67 -12.22
C ARG A 218 11.78 -0.50 -11.79
N LEU A 219 12.03 -0.72 -10.50
CA LEU A 219 13.37 -0.85 -9.93
C LEU A 219 13.58 -2.32 -9.53
N THR A 220 14.80 -2.82 -9.67
CA THR A 220 15.13 -4.23 -9.35
C THR A 220 16.33 -4.27 -8.44
N PHE A 221 16.27 -5.08 -7.38
CA PHE A 221 17.45 -5.37 -6.55
C PHE A 221 18.06 -6.71 -6.98
N ASP A 222 19.18 -6.67 -7.68
CA ASP A 222 19.90 -7.85 -8.14
C ASP A 222 21.39 -7.76 -7.80
N LYS A 223 22.02 -8.91 -7.50
CA LYS A 223 23.45 -9.03 -7.19
C LYS A 223 23.96 -7.96 -6.20
N GLY A 224 23.17 -7.67 -5.17
CA GLY A 224 23.53 -6.74 -4.10
C GLY A 224 23.37 -5.25 -4.46
N LYS A 225 22.73 -4.91 -5.58
CA LYS A 225 22.60 -3.52 -6.04
C LYS A 225 21.19 -3.23 -6.56
N TRP A 226 20.76 -1.99 -6.38
CA TRP A 226 19.56 -1.47 -7.02
C TRP A 226 19.85 -1.07 -8.47
N MET A 227 18.95 -1.47 -9.37
CA MET A 227 18.99 -1.15 -10.79
C MET A 227 17.71 -0.41 -11.17
N ALA A 228 17.84 0.89 -11.47
CA ALA A 228 16.73 1.73 -11.94
C ALA A 228 16.60 1.78 -13.48
N ASN A 229 17.67 1.43 -14.20
CA ASN A 229 17.75 1.47 -15.67
C ASN A 229 17.97 0.07 -16.26
N SER A 230 17.06 -0.86 -15.97
CA SER A 230 17.05 -2.15 -16.65
C SER A 230 16.64 -2.00 -18.13
N ALA A 231 16.71 -3.07 -18.93
CA ALA A 231 16.27 -3.03 -20.34
C ALA A 231 14.79 -2.63 -20.51
N SER A 232 13.96 -2.82 -19.48
CA SER A 232 12.55 -2.40 -19.44
C SER A 232 12.27 -1.75 -18.08
N PRO A 233 12.73 -0.49 -17.88
CA PRO A 233 12.65 0.19 -16.59
C PRO A 233 11.26 0.80 -16.34
N TRP A 234 10.39 0.79 -17.33
CA TRP A 234 9.02 1.29 -17.23
C TRP A 234 8.05 0.16 -17.53
N ALA A 235 7.17 -0.13 -16.58
CA ALA A 235 6.07 -1.06 -16.78
C ALA A 235 4.90 -0.39 -17.50
N VAL A 236 4.69 0.90 -17.24
CA VAL A 236 3.75 1.78 -17.95
C VAL A 236 4.42 3.14 -18.12
N GLN A 237 4.23 3.80 -19.26
CA GLN A 237 4.71 5.16 -19.53
C GLN A 237 3.56 6.07 -19.95
N GLN A 238 3.74 7.38 -19.76
CA GLN A 238 2.84 8.45 -20.24
C GLN A 238 1.45 8.42 -19.62
N GLN A 239 1.28 7.74 -18.50
CA GLN A 239 0.04 7.68 -17.72
C GLN A 239 0.43 7.97 -16.27
N SER A 240 -0.24 8.92 -15.62
CA SER A 240 0.06 9.28 -14.23
C SER A 240 -0.64 8.32 -13.28
N PHE A 241 0.02 7.89 -12.21
CA PHE A 241 -0.53 6.95 -11.22
C PHE A 241 -0.55 7.55 -9.81
N GLY A 242 -1.67 7.40 -9.13
CA GLY A 242 -1.80 7.59 -7.68
C GLY A 242 -1.56 6.30 -6.91
N GLU A 243 -2.25 5.25 -7.31
CA GLU A 243 -2.13 3.93 -6.69
C GLU A 243 -1.66 2.92 -7.71
N VAL A 244 -0.85 1.96 -7.27
CA VAL A 244 -0.34 0.88 -8.12
C VAL A 244 -0.36 -0.42 -7.35
N ARG A 245 -1.00 -1.44 -7.93
CA ARG A 245 -1.04 -2.81 -7.42
C ARG A 245 -0.90 -3.79 -8.55
N THR A 246 -0.75 -5.03 -8.17
CA THR A 246 -0.31 -6.10 -9.05
C THR A 246 -1.13 -7.33 -8.77
N GLY A 247 -1.60 -7.99 -9.82
CA GLY A 247 -2.33 -9.24 -9.68
C GLY A 247 -2.07 -10.17 -10.84
N SER A 248 -2.77 -11.29 -10.83
CA SER A 248 -2.69 -12.33 -11.84
C SER A 248 -4.08 -12.84 -12.21
N PHE A 249 -4.26 -13.18 -13.48
CA PHE A 249 -5.41 -13.94 -13.93
C PHE A 249 -5.11 -15.44 -13.84
N LYS A 250 -6.18 -16.24 -13.90
CA LYS A 250 -6.12 -17.69 -14.03
C LYS A 250 -5.20 -18.09 -15.19
N GLY A 251 -4.19 -18.92 -14.89
CA GLY A 251 -3.10 -19.22 -15.82
C GLY A 251 -1.85 -18.33 -15.63
N GLN A 252 -1.79 -17.57 -14.53
CA GLN A 252 -0.61 -16.81 -14.07
C GLN A 252 -0.19 -15.65 -15.00
N LYS A 253 -1.10 -15.18 -15.85
CA LYS A 253 -0.89 -13.96 -16.63
C LYS A 253 -1.02 -12.75 -15.70
N LYS A 254 0.05 -11.96 -15.59
CA LYS A 254 0.14 -10.82 -14.69
C LYS A 254 -0.59 -9.59 -15.23
N PHE A 255 -1.06 -8.74 -14.33
CA PHE A 255 -1.56 -7.41 -14.64
C PHE A 255 -1.08 -6.37 -13.61
N ILE A 256 -1.13 -5.10 -14.00
CA ILE A 256 -0.96 -3.94 -13.12
C ILE A 256 -2.32 -3.25 -13.02
N ALA A 257 -2.79 -3.05 -11.79
CA ALA A 257 -3.96 -2.22 -11.52
C ALA A 257 -3.50 -0.83 -11.08
N GLY A 258 -4.24 0.20 -11.48
CA GLY A 258 -3.95 1.59 -11.18
C GLY A 258 -5.15 2.36 -10.67
N ILE A 259 -4.89 3.37 -9.86
CA ILE A 259 -5.75 4.56 -9.79
C ILE A 259 -5.05 5.69 -10.52
N GLU A 260 -5.74 6.26 -11.50
CA GLU A 260 -5.17 7.26 -12.41
C GLU A 260 -6.05 8.51 -12.53
N PRO A 261 -5.45 9.71 -12.60
CA PRO A 261 -4.09 10.03 -12.16
C PRO A 261 -3.95 9.96 -10.61
N MET A 262 -2.92 10.59 -10.04
CA MET A 262 -2.84 10.80 -8.59
C MET A 262 -4.12 11.49 -8.05
N HIS A 263 -4.74 10.91 -7.02
CA HIS A 263 -6.07 11.31 -6.53
C HIS A 263 -7.12 11.37 -7.67
N GLY A 264 -7.00 10.47 -8.63
CA GLY A 264 -7.82 10.45 -9.83
C GLY A 264 -9.20 9.82 -9.64
N ASN A 265 -9.89 9.68 -10.76
CA ASN A 265 -11.22 9.13 -10.85
C ASN A 265 -11.27 7.74 -11.50
N MET A 266 -10.14 7.27 -12.05
CA MET A 266 -10.11 6.04 -12.83
C MET A 266 -9.60 4.86 -12.04
N VAL A 267 -10.21 3.69 -12.25
CA VAL A 267 -9.58 2.38 -11.97
C VAL A 267 -9.13 1.80 -13.31
N THR A 268 -7.87 1.40 -13.42
CA THR A 268 -7.28 0.93 -14.67
C THR A 268 -6.61 -0.43 -14.50
N VAL A 269 -6.50 -1.16 -15.61
CA VAL A 269 -5.77 -2.43 -15.68
C VAL A 269 -4.89 -2.45 -16.93
N TYR A 270 -3.64 -2.88 -16.74
CA TYR A 270 -2.68 -3.16 -17.81
C TYR A 270 -2.32 -4.63 -17.78
N SER A 271 -2.64 -5.33 -18.85
CA SER A 271 -2.11 -6.70 -19.04
C SER A 271 -0.60 -6.65 -19.35
N TYR A 272 0.16 -7.63 -18.85
CA TYR A 272 1.60 -7.72 -19.10
C TYR A 272 1.99 -8.16 -20.53
N ASP A 273 1.02 -8.48 -21.39
CA ASP A 273 1.32 -8.81 -22.79
C ASP A 273 1.90 -7.58 -23.49
N ALA A 274 2.83 -7.80 -24.43
CA ALA A 274 3.35 -6.73 -25.26
C ALA A 274 2.55 -6.64 -26.58
N PRO A 275 2.02 -5.47 -26.97
CA PRO A 275 1.98 -4.22 -26.19
C PRO A 275 0.95 -4.26 -25.05
N ALA A 276 1.27 -3.62 -23.92
CA ALA A 276 0.40 -3.60 -22.75
C ALA A 276 -0.94 -2.93 -23.09
N ASN A 277 -2.03 -3.69 -23.02
CA ASN A 277 -3.36 -3.17 -23.29
C ASN A 277 -3.93 -2.52 -22.02
N ARG A 278 -4.18 -1.20 -22.08
CA ARG A 278 -4.82 -0.41 -21.02
C ARG A 278 -6.33 -0.55 -21.10
N GLN A 279 -6.96 -0.93 -20.00
CA GLN A 279 -8.42 -0.95 -19.84
C GLN A 279 -8.81 -0.03 -18.70
N VAL A 280 -9.88 0.75 -18.88
CA VAL A 280 -10.49 1.58 -17.82
C VAL A 280 -11.71 0.85 -17.31
N LEU A 281 -11.72 0.52 -16.01
CA LEU A 281 -12.83 -0.21 -15.37
C LEU A 281 -13.89 0.73 -14.80
N SER A 282 -13.49 1.94 -14.42
CA SER A 282 -14.38 3.00 -13.94
C SER A 282 -13.71 4.36 -14.16
N GLU A 283 -14.52 5.42 -14.26
CA GLU A 283 -14.12 6.83 -14.32
C GLU A 283 -14.91 7.69 -13.32
N THR A 284 -15.56 7.07 -12.34
CA THR A 284 -16.56 7.75 -11.49
C THR A 284 -16.01 8.23 -10.15
N MET A 285 -14.86 7.73 -9.70
CA MET A 285 -14.37 8.01 -8.34
C MET A 285 -14.04 9.50 -8.15
N ASN A 286 -14.10 9.96 -6.91
CA ASN A 286 -13.57 11.28 -6.53
C ASN A 286 -12.43 11.10 -5.54
N GLN A 287 -11.19 11.29 -6.02
CA GLN A 287 -9.97 11.09 -5.26
C GLN A 287 -9.81 9.64 -4.81
N GLY A 288 -9.71 8.73 -5.78
CA GLY A 288 -9.27 7.36 -5.55
C GLY A 288 -7.92 7.35 -4.84
N HIS A 289 -7.81 6.56 -3.77
CA HIS A 289 -6.65 6.60 -2.88
C HIS A 289 -6.34 5.24 -2.22
N ALA A 290 -7.16 4.22 -2.44
CA ALA A 290 -6.96 2.90 -1.88
C ALA A 290 -7.13 1.83 -2.96
N LEU A 291 -6.17 0.93 -3.09
CA LEU A 291 -6.15 -0.10 -4.13
C LEU A 291 -5.53 -1.39 -3.60
N GLY A 292 -6.12 -2.52 -3.98
CA GLY A 292 -5.62 -3.86 -3.66
C GLY A 292 -6.00 -4.89 -4.72
N CYS A 293 -5.22 -5.97 -4.82
CA CYS A 293 -5.52 -7.10 -5.69
C CYS A 293 -5.35 -8.42 -4.92
N ALA A 294 -6.34 -9.29 -5.00
CA ALA A 294 -6.30 -10.65 -4.44
C ALA A 294 -7.44 -11.51 -5.02
N ASP A 295 -7.31 -12.84 -4.94
CA ASP A 295 -8.35 -13.79 -5.32
C ASP A 295 -9.41 -13.93 -4.21
N PHE A 296 -10.21 -12.87 -4.01
CA PHE A 296 -11.28 -12.82 -3.01
C PHE A 296 -12.36 -13.89 -3.25
N LEU A 297 -12.53 -14.33 -4.50
CA LEU A 297 -13.58 -15.26 -4.90
C LEU A 297 -13.10 -16.70 -5.08
N GLY A 298 -11.81 -17.00 -4.89
CA GLY A 298 -11.24 -18.34 -5.07
C GLY A 298 -11.33 -18.84 -6.52
N THR A 299 -11.29 -17.94 -7.49
CA THR A 299 -11.47 -18.22 -8.93
C THR A 299 -10.16 -18.57 -9.64
N GLY A 300 -9.02 -18.31 -8.99
CA GLY A 300 -7.67 -18.34 -9.57
C GLY A 300 -7.30 -17.07 -10.35
N SER A 301 -8.19 -16.08 -10.40
CA SER A 301 -7.92 -14.73 -10.92
C SER A 301 -8.08 -13.74 -9.77
N ASP A 302 -7.15 -12.81 -9.63
CA ASP A 302 -7.28 -11.73 -8.66
C ASP A 302 -8.40 -10.76 -9.11
N GLN A 303 -9.24 -10.37 -8.16
CA GLN A 303 -10.12 -9.21 -8.28
C GLN A 303 -9.37 -7.95 -7.83
N ILE A 304 -9.91 -6.78 -8.16
CA ILE A 304 -9.36 -5.49 -7.75
C ILE A 304 -10.32 -4.84 -6.78
N VAL A 305 -9.84 -4.46 -5.61
CA VAL A 305 -10.59 -3.60 -4.69
C VAL A 305 -10.08 -2.16 -4.83
N ALA A 306 -10.98 -1.20 -4.97
CA ALA A 306 -10.64 0.22 -5.00
C ALA A 306 -11.55 1.03 -4.07
N GLY A 307 -10.97 2.03 -3.42
CA GLY A 307 -11.65 2.97 -2.53
C GLY A 307 -11.23 4.41 -2.80
N TRP A 308 -12.12 5.34 -2.48
CA TRP A 308 -11.91 6.78 -2.68
C TRP A 308 -12.42 7.59 -1.50
N ARG A 309 -11.83 8.77 -1.31
CA ARG A 309 -11.94 9.53 -0.04
C ARG A 309 -13.01 10.61 -0.01
N ASN A 310 -13.61 10.96 -1.14
CA ASN A 310 -14.67 11.98 -1.21
C ASN A 310 -15.91 11.46 -1.93
N PRO A 311 -17.12 11.96 -1.60
CA PRO A 311 -18.31 11.70 -2.41
C PRO A 311 -18.09 12.10 -3.88
N ASP A 312 -18.49 11.22 -4.79
CA ASP A 312 -18.45 11.47 -6.23
C ASP A 312 -19.65 12.32 -6.70
N LYS A 313 -19.84 12.42 -8.02
CA LYS A 313 -20.93 13.21 -8.62
C LYS A 313 -22.33 12.68 -8.27
N GLU A 314 -22.44 11.41 -7.90
CA GLU A 314 -23.67 10.76 -7.43
C GLU A 314 -23.77 10.78 -5.90
N ASN A 315 -22.89 11.54 -5.23
CA ASN A 315 -22.75 11.58 -3.78
C ASN A 315 -22.43 10.21 -3.18
N LYS A 316 -21.67 9.40 -3.92
CA LYS A 316 -21.21 8.07 -3.52
C LYS A 316 -19.74 8.08 -3.07
N VAL A 317 -19.46 7.42 -1.95
CA VAL A 317 -18.12 7.16 -1.43
C VAL A 317 -18.06 5.75 -0.87
N GLY A 318 -16.93 5.07 -0.94
CA GLY A 318 -16.88 3.70 -0.43
C GLY A 318 -15.75 2.86 -0.98
N VAL A 319 -16.02 1.56 -0.99
CA VAL A 319 -15.12 0.52 -1.47
C VAL A 319 -15.87 -0.36 -2.47
N LYS A 320 -15.31 -0.51 -3.67
CA LYS A 320 -15.84 -1.39 -4.73
C LYS A 320 -14.88 -2.52 -5.06
N LEU A 321 -15.44 -3.66 -5.42
CA LEU A 321 -14.73 -4.82 -5.94
C LEU A 321 -15.02 -4.94 -7.44
N TYR A 322 -13.96 -4.99 -8.26
CA TYR A 322 -14.00 -5.22 -9.70
C TYR A 322 -13.62 -6.67 -9.99
N ILE A 323 -14.49 -7.38 -10.68
CA ILE A 323 -14.44 -8.83 -10.86
C ILE A 323 -14.27 -9.15 -12.34
N PRO A 324 -13.17 -9.82 -12.75
CA PRO A 324 -13.00 -10.24 -14.13
C PRO A 324 -14.06 -11.29 -14.47
N GLN A 325 -14.70 -11.14 -15.63
CA GLN A 325 -15.73 -12.07 -16.11
C GLN A 325 -15.16 -13.14 -17.06
N ASP A 326 -13.87 -13.07 -17.36
CA ASP A 326 -13.14 -14.04 -18.17
C ASP A 326 -11.70 -14.22 -17.68
N ASN A 327 -11.06 -15.34 -18.07
CA ASN A 327 -9.70 -15.68 -17.65
C ASN A 327 -8.62 -14.77 -18.27
N ALA A 328 -8.95 -13.94 -19.26
CA ALA A 328 -8.00 -13.01 -19.87
C ALA A 328 -8.13 -11.58 -19.28
N GLY A 329 -9.15 -11.33 -18.45
CA GLY A 329 -9.47 -10.02 -17.92
C GLY A 329 -9.91 -9.02 -18.99
N ALA A 330 -10.60 -9.47 -20.03
CA ALA A 330 -11.11 -8.61 -21.10
C ALA A 330 -12.42 -7.90 -20.74
N SER A 331 -13.15 -8.42 -19.76
CA SER A 331 -14.43 -7.89 -19.29
C SER A 331 -14.52 -7.95 -17.77
N TRP A 332 -15.16 -6.93 -17.18
CA TRP A 332 -15.23 -6.74 -15.74
C TRP A 332 -16.63 -6.31 -15.31
N LYS A 333 -17.01 -6.67 -14.08
CA LYS A 333 -18.17 -6.09 -13.38
C LYS A 333 -17.71 -5.53 -12.06
N ASP A 334 -18.33 -4.48 -11.56
CA ASP A 334 -18.11 -3.99 -10.21
C ASP A 334 -19.28 -4.32 -9.27
N VAL A 335 -18.97 -4.44 -7.98
CA VAL A 335 -19.95 -4.52 -6.89
C VAL A 335 -19.50 -3.67 -5.71
N TRP A 336 -20.44 -3.21 -4.91
CA TRP A 336 -20.14 -2.53 -3.65
C TRP A 336 -19.72 -3.51 -2.56
N ILE A 337 -18.63 -3.18 -1.86
CA ILE A 337 -18.27 -3.77 -0.57
C ILE A 337 -18.76 -2.88 0.57
N ASP A 338 -18.59 -1.56 0.41
CA ASP A 338 -19.12 -0.53 1.31
C ASP A 338 -19.66 0.61 0.46
N ASP A 339 -20.94 0.95 0.63
CA ASP A 339 -21.61 2.06 -0.04
C ASP A 339 -21.94 3.13 1.01
N ASN A 340 -21.22 4.25 0.95
CA ASN A 340 -21.38 5.48 1.73
C ASN A 340 -20.98 5.46 3.21
N THR A 341 -20.31 4.43 3.70
CA THR A 341 -19.90 4.37 5.11
C THR A 341 -18.39 4.28 5.34
N MET A 342 -17.59 4.29 4.26
CA MET A 342 -16.13 4.30 4.29
C MET A 342 -15.56 5.28 3.27
N ALA A 343 -15.15 6.46 3.74
CA ALA A 343 -14.40 7.42 2.92
C ALA A 343 -12.93 7.00 2.88
N CYS A 344 -12.64 6.01 2.03
CA CYS A 344 -11.43 5.20 2.10
C CYS A 344 -10.16 5.99 1.72
N GLU A 345 -9.28 6.14 2.70
CA GLU A 345 -7.98 6.81 2.58
C GLU A 345 -6.86 5.79 2.32
N ASP A 346 -6.87 4.63 2.97
CA ASP A 346 -5.95 3.54 2.66
C ASP A 346 -6.64 2.20 2.89
N LEU A 347 -6.13 1.15 2.23
CA LEU A 347 -6.55 -0.22 2.47
C LEU A 347 -5.37 -1.20 2.44
N GLN A 348 -5.50 -2.28 3.21
CA GLN A 348 -4.64 -3.45 3.17
C GLN A 348 -5.49 -4.71 2.95
N ILE A 349 -4.85 -5.75 2.43
CA ILE A 349 -5.44 -7.07 2.24
C ILE A 349 -4.64 -8.05 3.07
N ALA A 350 -5.33 -8.84 3.90
CA ALA A 350 -4.72 -9.91 4.69
C ALA A 350 -5.78 -10.94 5.06
N ASP A 351 -5.36 -12.19 5.28
CA ASP A 351 -6.20 -13.20 5.94
C ASP A 351 -6.01 -13.05 7.46
N LEU A 352 -6.93 -12.33 8.11
CA LEU A 352 -6.79 -11.98 9.53
C LEU A 352 -7.24 -13.11 10.45
N ASN A 353 -8.06 -14.05 9.97
CA ASN A 353 -8.62 -15.15 10.76
C ASN A 353 -8.06 -16.54 10.39
N LYS A 354 -7.15 -16.60 9.40
CA LYS A 354 -6.48 -17.80 8.89
C LYS A 354 -7.45 -18.81 8.24
N ASP A 355 -8.56 -18.34 7.66
CA ASP A 355 -9.52 -19.19 6.96
C ASP A 355 -9.15 -19.42 5.48
N GLY A 356 -8.04 -18.84 5.02
CA GLY A 356 -7.54 -18.92 3.67
C GLY A 356 -8.17 -17.90 2.71
N LYS A 357 -9.02 -16.98 3.20
CA LYS A 357 -9.65 -15.95 2.37
C LYS A 357 -9.08 -14.58 2.70
N PRO A 358 -8.76 -13.77 1.67
CA PRO A 358 -8.28 -12.42 1.90
C PRO A 358 -9.43 -11.53 2.41
N ASP A 359 -9.23 -10.89 3.56
CA ASP A 359 -10.06 -9.81 4.11
C ASP A 359 -9.58 -8.45 3.61
N ILE A 360 -10.44 -7.44 3.71
CA ILE A 360 -10.11 -6.04 3.39
C ILE A 360 -10.09 -5.23 4.68
N ILE A 361 -9.01 -4.50 4.94
CA ILE A 361 -8.88 -3.58 6.06
C ILE A 361 -8.83 -2.17 5.47
N ALA A 362 -9.73 -1.29 5.87
CA ALA A 362 -9.82 0.06 5.33
C ALA A 362 -9.91 1.11 6.44
N ALA A 363 -9.21 2.22 6.25
CA ALA A 363 -9.28 3.39 7.10
C ALA A 363 -9.80 4.60 6.32
N GLY A 364 -10.51 5.48 6.99
CA GLY A 364 -11.09 6.67 6.38
C GLY A 364 -11.04 7.89 7.28
N ARG A 365 -10.41 8.96 6.78
CA ARG A 365 -10.33 10.27 7.45
C ARG A 365 -11.72 10.90 7.59
N ALA A 366 -12.44 11.04 6.49
CA ALA A 366 -13.72 11.75 6.50
C ALA A 366 -14.85 10.94 7.17
N SER A 367 -14.74 9.61 7.16
CA SER A 367 -15.66 8.71 7.87
C SER A 367 -15.24 8.40 9.31
N ASN A 368 -14.08 8.90 9.74
CA ASN A 368 -13.48 8.71 11.07
C ASN A 368 -13.36 7.26 11.53
N ASN A 369 -13.16 6.31 10.61
CA ASN A 369 -13.26 4.89 10.96
C ASN A 369 -12.14 4.02 10.41
N LEU A 370 -11.91 2.92 11.13
CA LEU A 370 -11.14 1.75 10.72
C LEU A 370 -12.10 0.56 10.72
N LYS A 371 -12.19 -0.14 9.59
CA LYS A 371 -13.04 -1.31 9.43
C LYS A 371 -12.28 -2.50 8.86
N ILE A 372 -12.74 -3.69 9.24
CA ILE A 372 -12.48 -4.94 8.53
C ILE A 372 -13.73 -5.28 7.72
N TYR A 373 -13.54 -5.77 6.50
CA TYR A 373 -14.55 -6.47 5.72
C TYR A 373 -14.12 -7.93 5.62
N TRP A 374 -14.71 -8.77 6.46
CA TRP A 374 -14.45 -10.20 6.53
C TRP A 374 -14.98 -10.90 5.29
N ASN A 375 -14.14 -11.65 4.59
CA ASN A 375 -14.56 -12.31 3.36
C ASN A 375 -15.33 -13.60 3.65
N ARG A 376 -16.66 -13.52 3.55
CA ARG A 376 -17.60 -14.65 3.72
C ARG A 376 -17.98 -15.30 2.39
N THR A 377 -17.30 -14.98 1.30
CA THR A 377 -17.63 -15.54 -0.02
C THR A 377 -17.57 -17.06 0.01
N GLY A 378 -18.64 -17.73 -0.45
CA GLY A 378 -18.71 -19.19 -0.51
C GLY A 378 -18.82 -19.90 0.84
N THR A 379 -18.96 -19.18 1.97
CA THR A 379 -19.46 -19.81 3.21
C THR A 379 -20.97 -19.98 3.06
N GLY A 380 -21.45 -21.22 2.97
CA GLY A 380 -22.89 -21.49 3.10
C GLY A 380 -23.38 -20.96 4.46
N LYS A 381 -24.59 -20.38 4.48
CA LYS A 381 -25.30 -20.14 5.74
C LYS A 381 -25.58 -21.45 6.45
#